data_AF-A0A7V0R3V8-F1
#
_entry.id   AF-A0A7V0R3V8-F1
#
_cell.length_a   1.000
_cell.length_b   1.000
_cell.length_c   1.000
_cell.angle_alpha   90.00
_cell.angle_beta   90.00
_cell.angle_gamma   90.00
#
_symmetry.space_group_name_H-M   'P 1'
#
loop_
_entity.id
_entity.type
_entity.pdbx_description
1 polymer ?
#
loop_
_entity_poly.entity_id
_entity_poly.type
_entity_poly.pdbx_seq_one_letter_code
_entity_poly.pdbx_strand_id
1 'polypeptide(L)'
;MKQTTRINLTIFKNNLFEAGTEFFNQLGIRLNSNTAASLGSKDLLKDQYKNKDIFKAIKETYFLGLVDDTVFEGNAPLLSDDKISLQEATGKINADYNGLMVFAVKLDDSYSPARGRIAELTRAFNRASKNIPVVLL
;
A
#
# COMPACT_ATOMS: atom_id res chain seq x y z
N MET A 1 -28.87 -7.97 11.27
CA MET A 1 -28.70 -6.83 10.35
C MET A 1 -27.21 -6.52 10.27
N LYS A 2 -26.56 -6.68 9.11
CA LYS A 2 -25.20 -6.16 8.91
C LYS A 2 -25.32 -4.63 8.81
N GLN A 3 -24.71 -3.89 9.73
CA GLN A 3 -24.60 -2.44 9.58
C GLN A 3 -23.72 -2.18 8.34
N THR A 4 -24.27 -1.54 7.32
CA THR A 4 -23.48 -1.00 6.21
C THR A 4 -22.79 0.26 6.72
N THR A 5 -21.58 0.12 7.26
CA THR A 5 -20.73 1.27 7.59
C THR A 5 -20.46 2.05 6.30
N ARG A 6 -20.92 3.30 6.22
CA ARG A 6 -20.58 4.18 5.09
C ARG A 6 -19.11 4.56 5.21
N ILE A 7 -18.34 4.28 4.16
CA ILE A 7 -16.93 4.67 4.09
C ILE A 7 -16.84 6.20 4.05
N ASN A 8 -16.11 6.79 4.98
CA ASN A 8 -15.79 8.20 5.03
C ASN A 8 -14.54 8.51 4.21
N LEU A 9 -14.73 9.10 3.02
CA LEU A 9 -13.65 9.51 2.13
C LEU A 9 -13.06 10.90 2.47
N THR A 10 -13.64 11.65 3.44
CA THR A 10 -13.07 12.96 3.81
C THR A 10 -11.70 12.84 4.47
N ILE A 11 -11.33 11.64 4.92
CA ILE A 11 -10.02 11.32 5.50
C ILE A 11 -8.85 11.63 4.55
N PHE A 12 -9.07 11.58 3.22
CA PHE A 12 -8.05 11.90 2.21
C PHE A 12 -7.70 13.39 2.13
N LYS A 13 -8.31 14.24 2.98
CA LYS A 13 -7.85 15.60 3.23
C LYS A 13 -6.64 15.66 4.17
N ASN A 14 -6.39 14.59 4.94
CA ASN A 14 -5.21 14.46 5.78
C ASN A 14 -4.01 13.98 4.95
N ASN A 15 -2.87 13.69 5.60
CA ASN A 15 -1.75 13.08 4.89
C ASN A 15 -2.11 11.68 4.38
N LEU A 16 -1.52 11.29 3.23
CA LEU A 16 -1.90 10.07 2.53
C LEU A 16 -1.63 8.79 3.35
N PHE A 17 -0.63 8.80 4.22
CA PHE A 17 -0.35 7.69 5.13
C PHE A 17 -1.51 7.47 6.11
N GLU A 18 -1.89 8.49 6.88
CA GLU A 18 -3.01 8.43 7.82
C GLU A 18 -4.34 8.12 7.12
N ALA A 19 -4.61 8.80 6.01
CA ALA A 19 -5.82 8.58 5.23
C ALA A 19 -5.89 7.15 4.70
N GLY A 20 -4.77 6.59 4.22
CA GLY A 20 -4.67 5.22 3.77
C GLY A 20 -4.90 4.22 4.89
N THR A 21 -4.20 4.38 6.03
CA THR A 21 -4.39 3.52 7.20
C THR A 21 -5.85 3.55 7.68
N GLU A 22 -6.46 4.73 7.77
CA GLU A 22 -7.84 4.86 8.23
C GLU A 22 -8.86 4.33 7.21
N PHE A 23 -8.59 4.44 5.91
CA PHE A 23 -9.42 3.83 4.88
C PHE A 23 -9.53 2.31 5.06
N PHE A 24 -8.39 1.64 5.26
CA PHE A 24 -8.39 0.19 5.49
C PHE A 24 -8.98 -0.19 6.85
N ASN A 25 -8.77 0.61 7.91
CA ASN A 25 -9.43 0.41 9.20
C ASN A 25 -10.96 0.40 9.08
N GLN A 26 -11.54 1.30 8.27
CA GLN A 26 -12.97 1.34 8.00
C GLN A 26 -13.48 0.10 7.23
N LEU A 27 -12.61 -0.56 6.47
CA LEU A 27 -12.87 -1.85 5.83
C LEU A 27 -12.72 -3.04 6.80
N GLY A 28 -12.35 -2.79 8.06
CA GLY A 28 -12.06 -3.83 9.04
C GLY A 28 -10.67 -4.45 8.89
N ILE A 29 -9.80 -3.86 8.07
CA ILE A 29 -8.45 -4.36 7.78
C ILE A 29 -7.45 -3.48 8.53
N ARG A 30 -6.78 -4.05 9.54
CA ARG A 30 -5.74 -3.33 10.29
C ARG A 30 -4.41 -3.47 9.57
N LEU A 31 -3.87 -2.35 9.10
CA LEU A 31 -2.53 -2.30 8.52
C LEU A 31 -1.49 -1.92 9.58
N ASN A 32 -0.35 -2.60 9.57
CA ASN A 32 0.63 -2.55 10.65
C ASN A 32 1.95 -1.82 10.29
N SER A 33 1.93 -0.72 9.54
CA SER A 33 3.16 0.01 9.21
C SER A 33 3.63 0.98 10.30
N ASN A 34 4.95 1.03 10.57
CA ASN A 34 5.58 2.10 11.36
C ASN A 34 6.11 3.26 10.51
N THR A 35 6.11 3.10 9.18
CA THR A 35 6.82 4.01 8.28
C THR A 35 5.88 5.07 7.75
N ALA A 36 5.70 6.13 8.55
CA ALA A 36 4.96 7.33 8.14
C ALA A 36 5.76 8.26 7.21
N ALA A 37 7.04 7.97 6.97
CA ALA A 37 7.87 8.71 6.04
C ALA A 37 7.64 8.23 4.59
N SER A 38 7.54 9.18 3.66
CA SER A 38 7.43 8.86 2.24
C SER A 38 8.70 8.20 1.72
N LEU A 39 8.53 7.12 0.96
CA LEU A 39 9.57 6.36 0.30
C LEU A 39 9.89 6.97 -1.07
N GLY A 40 11.18 7.01 -1.41
CA GLY A 40 11.62 7.38 -2.76
C GLY A 40 11.15 6.35 -3.79
N SER A 41 10.23 6.74 -4.69
CA SER A 41 9.66 5.82 -5.69
C SER A 41 10.71 5.22 -6.63
N LYS A 42 11.79 5.95 -6.93
CA LYS A 42 12.95 5.44 -7.70
C LYS A 42 13.69 4.34 -6.96
N ASP A 43 13.96 4.55 -5.67
CA ASP A 43 14.69 3.58 -4.84
C ASP A 43 13.84 2.34 -4.55
N LEU A 44 12.52 2.53 -4.40
CA LEU A 44 11.56 1.46 -4.20
C LEU A 44 11.44 0.58 -5.45
N LEU A 45 11.25 1.20 -6.62
CA LEU A 45 10.96 0.47 -7.86
C LEU A 45 12.23 -0.01 -8.58
N LYS A 46 13.39 0.58 -8.33
CA LYS A 46 14.69 0.23 -8.94
C LYS A 46 14.56 0.04 -10.46
N ASP A 47 14.89 -1.15 -10.97
CA ASP A 47 14.82 -1.49 -12.40
C ASP A 47 13.40 -1.47 -12.98
N GLN A 48 12.37 -1.45 -12.12
CA GLN A 48 10.97 -1.33 -12.53
C GLN A 48 10.52 0.13 -12.69
N TYR A 49 11.32 1.10 -12.23
CA TYR A 49 11.05 2.52 -12.46
C TYR A 49 11.30 2.87 -13.93
N LYS A 50 10.26 3.33 -14.64
CA LYS A 50 10.36 3.67 -16.07
C LYS A 50 10.41 5.17 -16.27
N ASN A 51 11.13 5.62 -17.29
CA ASN A 51 11.12 7.01 -17.74
C ASN A 51 9.81 7.37 -18.47
N LYS A 52 8.69 7.33 -17.74
CA LYS A 52 7.33 7.61 -18.22
C LYS A 52 6.67 8.67 -17.34
N ASP A 53 5.68 9.33 -17.90
CA ASP A 53 4.88 10.39 -17.28
C ASP A 53 4.32 10.01 -15.90
N ILE A 54 3.65 8.86 -15.76
CA ILE A 54 3.05 8.46 -14.48
C ILE A 54 4.09 8.24 -13.37
N PHE A 55 5.27 7.72 -13.72
CA PHE A 55 6.34 7.50 -12.75
C PHE A 55 6.94 8.81 -12.26
N LYS A 56 7.08 9.78 -13.19
CA LYS A 56 7.54 11.15 -12.86
C LYS A 56 6.51 11.94 -12.06
N ALA A 57 5.23 11.60 -12.20
CA ALA A 57 4.15 12.25 -11.47
C ALA A 57 4.05 11.82 -10.01
N ILE A 58 4.78 10.78 -9.57
CA ILE A 58 4.76 10.33 -8.17
C ILE A 58 5.40 11.40 -7.27
N LYS A 59 4.63 11.91 -6.31
CA LYS A 59 5.08 12.85 -5.28
C LYS A 59 5.46 12.15 -3.99
N GLU A 60 4.60 11.24 -3.54
CA GLU A 60 4.75 10.54 -2.28
C GLU A 60 4.41 9.07 -2.47
N THR A 61 5.08 8.20 -1.71
CA THR A 61 4.81 6.76 -1.72
C THR A 61 4.92 6.25 -0.30
N TYR A 62 3.89 5.56 0.18
CA TYR A 62 3.85 5.03 1.53
C TYR A 62 3.63 3.52 1.48
N PHE A 63 4.38 2.80 2.31
CA PHE A 63 4.06 1.41 2.63
C PHE A 63 3.11 1.41 3.82
N LEU A 64 1.87 0.98 3.61
CA LEU A 64 0.83 1.01 4.64
C LEU A 64 0.83 -0.24 5.51
N GLY A 65 1.31 -1.37 5.00
CA GLY A 65 1.47 -2.60 5.76
C GLY A 65 1.27 -3.86 4.93
N LEU A 66 1.18 -4.99 5.62
CA LEU A 66 0.85 -6.28 5.04
C LEU A 66 -0.59 -6.66 5.36
N VAL A 67 -1.20 -7.42 4.46
CA VAL A 67 -2.48 -8.10 4.68
C VAL A 67 -2.24 -9.58 4.41
N ASP A 68 -2.69 -10.46 5.29
CA ASP A 68 -2.68 -11.90 5.09
C ASP A 68 -4.04 -12.51 5.46
N ASP A 69 -4.19 -13.82 5.29
CA ASP A 69 -5.44 -14.52 5.56
C ASP A 69 -5.88 -14.37 7.04
N THR A 70 -4.95 -14.13 7.97
CA THR A 70 -5.23 -13.95 9.40
C THR A 70 -6.05 -12.69 9.67
N VAL A 71 -5.97 -11.70 8.78
CA VAL A 71 -6.77 -10.46 8.86
C VAL A 71 -8.26 -10.74 8.61
N PHE A 72 -8.61 -11.87 7.99
CA PHE A 72 -9.99 -12.27 7.69
C PHE A 72 -10.54 -13.39 8.60
N GLU A 73 -9.69 -14.01 9.44
CA GLU A 73 -10.07 -15.19 10.25
C GLU A 73 -10.79 -14.85 11.56
N GLY A 74 -11.04 -13.58 11.88
CA GLY A 74 -11.87 -13.15 13.03
C GLY A 74 -11.29 -13.44 14.42
N ASN A 75 -10.21 -14.21 14.49
CA ASN A 75 -9.34 -14.33 15.67
C ASN A 75 -8.18 -13.34 15.49
N ALA A 76 -7.81 -12.64 16.57
CA ALA A 76 -6.86 -11.54 16.56
C ALA A 76 -5.64 -11.78 15.64
N PRO A 77 -5.23 -10.79 14.83
CA PRO A 77 -4.19 -10.98 13.82
C PRO A 77 -2.90 -11.50 14.43
N LEU A 78 -2.24 -12.45 13.74
CA LEU A 78 -0.92 -12.99 14.11
C LEU A 78 0.21 -11.96 14.02
N LEU A 79 -0.10 -10.75 13.55
CA LEU A 79 0.78 -9.60 13.62
C LEU A 79 0.50 -8.92 14.96
N SER A 80 1.29 -9.28 15.97
CA SER A 80 1.47 -8.54 17.22
C SER A 80 1.40 -7.02 16.97
N ASP A 81 1.01 -6.23 17.97
CA ASP A 81 1.00 -4.75 17.97
C ASP A 81 2.32 -4.06 17.51
N ASP A 82 3.33 -4.85 17.14
CA ASP A 82 4.59 -4.44 16.53
C ASP A 82 4.39 -3.97 15.09
N LYS A 83 4.31 -2.65 14.95
CA LYS A 83 4.36 -1.97 13.65
C LYS A 83 5.65 -2.35 12.89
N ILE A 84 5.54 -2.76 11.64
CA ILE A 84 6.65 -3.19 10.76
C ILE A 84 7.01 -2.13 9.71
N SER A 85 8.29 -2.00 9.40
CA SER A 85 8.79 -1.22 8.27
C SER A 85 8.79 -2.04 6.98
N LEU A 86 8.94 -1.39 5.83
CA LEU A 86 9.07 -2.09 4.55
C LEU A 86 10.29 -3.03 4.54
N GLN A 87 11.41 -2.63 5.16
CA GLN A 87 12.63 -3.42 5.20
C GLN A 87 12.41 -4.71 6.00
N GLU A 88 11.78 -4.58 7.18
CA GLU A 88 11.40 -5.72 8.02
C GLU A 88 10.38 -6.62 7.31
N ALA A 89 9.39 -6.03 6.63
CA ALA A 89 8.42 -6.76 5.83
C ALA A 89 9.15 -7.61 4.76
N THR A 90 10.06 -7.01 3.99
CA THR A 90 10.83 -7.75 2.97
C THR A 90 11.77 -8.82 3.52
N GLY A 91 12.13 -8.74 4.81
CA GLY A 91 12.95 -9.75 5.50
C GLY A 91 12.14 -10.86 6.17
N LYS A 92 10.92 -10.57 6.63
CA LYS A 92 9.99 -11.52 7.23
C LYS A 92 9.19 -12.32 6.20
N ILE A 93 9.03 -11.79 4.99
CA ILE A 93 8.33 -12.45 3.90
C ILE A 93 9.24 -13.51 3.26
N ASN A 94 8.90 -14.78 3.48
CA ASN A 94 9.48 -15.93 2.79
C ASN A 94 8.71 -16.25 1.50
N ALA A 95 9.20 -17.19 0.70
CA ALA A 95 8.56 -17.60 -0.56
C ALA A 95 7.13 -18.15 -0.37
N ASP A 96 6.77 -18.53 0.86
CA ASP A 96 5.49 -19.13 1.22
C ASP A 96 4.53 -18.12 1.88
N TYR A 97 4.89 -16.83 1.94
CA TYR A 97 4.02 -15.80 2.50
C TYR A 97 2.78 -15.60 1.63
N ASN A 98 1.64 -16.09 2.11
CA ASN A 98 0.35 -15.93 1.46
C ASN A 98 -0.32 -14.63 1.92
N GLY A 99 0.04 -13.52 1.29
CA GLY A 99 -0.52 -12.21 1.63
C GLY A 99 -0.24 -11.14 0.58
N LEU A 100 -0.66 -9.92 0.88
CA LEU A 100 -0.61 -8.75 0.01
C LEU A 100 0.22 -7.64 0.68
N MET A 101 0.96 -6.89 -0.13
CA MET A 101 1.57 -5.63 0.31
C MET A 101 0.68 -4.46 -0.08
N VAL A 102 0.42 -3.54 0.85
CA VAL A 102 -0.39 -2.36 0.58
C VAL A 102 0.50 -1.13 0.50
N PHE A 103 0.43 -0.44 -0.64
CA PHE A 103 1.08 0.85 -0.85
C PHE A 103 0.05 1.93 -1.15
N ALA A 104 0.35 3.17 -0.76
CA ALA A 104 -0.39 4.35 -1.20
C ALA A 104 0.54 5.28 -1.99
N VAL A 105 0.07 5.76 -3.15
CA VAL A 105 0.86 6.61 -4.04
C VAL A 105 0.14 7.91 -4.35
N LYS A 106 0.77 9.02 -3.99
CA LYS A 106 0.29 10.35 -4.37
C LYS A 106 0.86 10.72 -5.73
N LEU A 107 -0.01 11.03 -6.68
CA LEU A 107 0.37 11.65 -7.95
C LEU A 107 0.27 13.18 -7.84
N ASP A 108 0.96 13.89 -8.73
CA ASP A 108 0.82 15.32 -8.90
C ASP A 108 -0.65 15.69 -9.19
N ASP A 109 -1.19 16.71 -8.51
CA ASP A 109 -2.60 17.11 -8.65
C ASP A 109 -2.96 17.54 -10.08
N SER A 110 -1.97 17.97 -10.87
CA SER A 110 -2.16 18.31 -12.29
C SER A 110 -2.17 17.10 -13.23
N TYR A 111 -1.79 15.91 -12.73
CA TYR A 111 -1.65 14.70 -13.52
C TYR A 111 -2.87 13.78 -13.35
N SER A 112 -3.64 13.62 -14.43
CA SER A 112 -4.78 12.69 -14.47
C SER A 112 -4.37 11.41 -15.23
N PRO A 113 -4.09 10.29 -14.53
CA PRO A 113 -3.62 9.07 -15.18
C PRO A 113 -4.73 8.38 -15.98
N ALA A 114 -4.43 7.99 -17.21
CA ALA A 114 -5.26 7.04 -17.94
C ALA A 114 -5.19 5.64 -17.29
N ARG A 115 -6.25 4.84 -17.42
CA ARG A 115 -6.31 3.45 -16.90
C ARG A 115 -5.08 2.60 -17.27
N GLY A 116 -4.59 2.74 -18.51
CA GLY A 116 -3.38 2.04 -18.97
C GLY A 116 -2.12 2.44 -18.20
N ARG A 117 -1.99 3.70 -17.78
CA ARG A 117 -0.87 4.18 -16.97
C ARG A 117 -0.93 3.61 -15.56
N ILE A 118 -2.11 3.61 -14.94
CA ILE A 118 -2.33 2.99 -13.62
C ILE A 118 -1.89 1.52 -13.66
N ALA A 119 -2.33 0.76 -14.68
CA ALA A 119 -1.93 -0.64 -14.83
C ALA A 119 -0.41 -0.83 -15.03
N GLU A 120 0.27 0.10 -15.72
CA GLU A 120 1.74 0.08 -15.82
C GLU A 120 2.42 0.32 -14.48
N LEU A 121 1.92 1.29 -13.69
CA LEU A 121 2.43 1.60 -12.36
C LEU A 121 2.22 0.42 -11.41
N THR A 122 1.00 -0.13 -11.34
CA THR A 122 0.67 -1.30 -10.51
C THR A 122 1.56 -2.50 -10.85
N ARG A 123 1.84 -2.77 -12.13
CA ARG A 123 2.77 -3.85 -12.53
C ARG A 123 4.20 -3.59 -12.08
N ALA A 124 4.66 -2.35 -12.08
CA ALA A 124 6.00 -2.02 -11.59
C ALA A 124 6.14 -2.30 -10.09
N PHE A 125 5.14 -1.89 -9.30
CA PHE A 125 5.09 -2.22 -7.87
C PHE A 125 5.07 -3.73 -7.62
N ASN A 126 4.19 -4.48 -8.30
CA ASN A 126 4.13 -5.94 -8.17
C ASN A 126 5.48 -6.63 -8.48
N ARG A 127 6.19 -6.18 -9.54
CA ARG A 127 7.50 -6.73 -9.90
C ARG A 127 8.59 -6.36 -8.90
N ALA A 128 8.54 -5.17 -8.32
CA ALA A 128 9.48 -4.75 -7.28
C ALA A 128 9.28 -5.53 -5.97
N SER A 129 8.07 -5.99 -5.70
CA SER A 129 7.68 -6.75 -4.50
C SER A 129 8.01 -8.26 -4.55
N LYS A 130 8.97 -8.70 -5.37
CA LYS A 130 9.45 -10.10 -5.42
C LYS A 130 8.34 -11.16 -5.50
N ASN A 131 7.30 -10.91 -6.31
CA ASN A 131 6.13 -11.79 -6.52
C ASN A 131 5.09 -11.83 -5.40
N ILE A 132 5.20 -10.98 -4.38
CA ILE A 132 4.09 -10.74 -3.45
C ILE A 132 3.09 -9.82 -4.15
N PRO A 133 1.80 -10.16 -4.23
CA PRO A 133 0.83 -9.29 -4.87
C PRO A 133 0.69 -7.96 -4.13
N VAL A 134 0.54 -6.88 -4.89
CA VAL A 134 0.47 -5.51 -4.38
C VAL A 134 -0.91 -4.91 -4.59
N VAL A 135 -1.43 -4.30 -3.53
CA VAL A 135 -2.55 -3.35 -3.58
C VAL A 135 -1.98 -1.93 -3.63
N LEU A 136 -2.47 -1.15 -4.59
CA LEU A 136 -2.10 0.25 -4.76
C LEU A 136 -3.32 1.13 -4.49
N LEU A 137 -3.22 1.97 -3.46
CA LEU A 137 -4.15 3.05 -3.15
C LEU A 137 -3.73 4.34 -3.86
#